data_AF-A0A520FDT2-F1
#
_entry.id   AF-A0A520FDT2-F1
#
_cell.length_a   1.000
_cell.length_b   1.000
_cell.length_c   1.000
_cell.angle_alpha   90.00
_cell.angle_beta   90.00
_cell.angle_gamma   90.00
#
_symmetry.space_group_name_H-M   'P 1'
#
loop_
_entity.id
_entity.type
_entity.pdbx_description
1 polymer ?
#
loop_
_entity_poly.entity_id
_entity_poly.type
_entity_poly.pdbx_seq_one_letter_code
_entity_poly.pdbx_strand_id
1 'polypeptide(L)'
;MGRKIIAASMALAVAACSSAPATPAVAPTDASFAWGCWVSKEEPGGRIHAFLRLLKDGPDGKLYEGYLHDVRGSDMIPLLHLSLARDGSGATIVRDGHPTTYAPVEAAEVPVPGESPRLHFAAANSDRVSLLGGNDHLSLTIHTGRRLAIHEFERDGCD
;
A
#
# COMPACT_ATOMS: atom_id res chain seq x y z
N MET A 1 -15.81 -40.55 70.21
CA MET A 1 -15.05 -39.28 70.21
C MET A 1 -13.85 -39.45 69.28
N GLY A 2 -13.77 -38.69 68.19
CA GLY A 2 -12.64 -38.69 67.25
C GLY A 2 -13.04 -38.11 65.91
N ARG A 3 -12.44 -36.98 65.51
CA ARG A 3 -12.87 -36.05 64.46
C ARG A 3 -12.49 -36.49 63.03
N LYS A 4 -13.28 -35.96 62.10
CA LYS A 4 -13.15 -35.87 60.63
C LYS A 4 -11.72 -35.51 60.16
N ILE A 5 -11.39 -35.83 58.90
CA ILE A 5 -11.15 -34.86 57.80
C ILE A 5 -11.10 -35.63 56.46
N ILE A 6 -11.92 -35.18 55.50
CA ILE A 6 -11.83 -35.51 54.07
C ILE A 6 -10.91 -34.45 53.45
N ALA A 7 -9.79 -34.86 52.85
CA ALA A 7 -8.90 -33.97 52.12
C ALA A 7 -9.11 -34.18 50.61
N ALA A 8 -9.83 -33.24 49.99
CA ALA A 8 -9.93 -33.11 48.54
C ALA A 8 -8.72 -32.32 48.04
N SER A 9 -7.81 -32.98 47.32
CA SER A 9 -6.68 -32.34 46.67
C SER A 9 -7.07 -32.00 45.23
N MET A 10 -7.65 -30.81 45.03
CA MET A 10 -7.64 -30.13 43.74
C MET A 10 -6.27 -29.47 43.57
N ALA A 11 -5.49 -29.90 42.58
CA ALA A 11 -4.33 -29.16 42.11
C ALA A 11 -4.54 -28.82 40.63
N LEU A 12 -4.64 -27.52 40.39
CA LEU A 12 -4.95 -26.85 39.13
C LEU A 12 -3.96 -27.23 38.01
N ALA A 13 -4.51 -27.60 36.86
CA ALA A 13 -3.78 -27.59 35.60
C ALA A 13 -3.50 -26.13 35.22
N VAL A 14 -2.24 -25.70 35.32
CA VAL A 14 -1.79 -24.42 34.75
C VAL A 14 -1.60 -24.64 33.25
N ALA A 15 -2.66 -24.37 32.49
CA ALA A 15 -2.54 -24.20 31.04
C ALA A 15 -1.73 -22.92 30.80
N ALA A 16 -0.44 -23.09 30.51
CA ALA A 16 0.39 -22.01 29.99
C ALA A 16 -0.10 -21.67 28.57
N CYS A 17 -0.98 -20.67 28.46
CA CYS A 17 -1.27 -20.03 27.18
C CYS A 17 0.03 -19.42 26.66
N SER A 18 0.67 -20.11 25.73
CA SER A 18 1.72 -19.55 24.87
C SER A 18 1.05 -18.53 23.96
N SER A 19 0.92 -17.29 24.43
CA SER A 19 0.55 -16.16 23.58
C SER A 19 1.67 -16.00 22.56
N ALA A 20 1.42 -16.37 21.30
CA ALA A 20 2.27 -15.93 20.20
C ALA A 20 2.36 -14.40 20.26
N PRO A 21 3.54 -13.79 20.06
CA PRO A 21 3.66 -12.35 20.02
C PRO A 21 2.72 -11.82 18.94
N ALA A 22 1.76 -10.99 19.33
CA ALA A 22 0.92 -10.29 18.37
C ALA A 22 1.83 -9.41 17.52
N THR A 23 1.91 -9.71 16.22
CA THR A 23 2.52 -8.80 15.25
C THR A 23 1.85 -7.44 15.41
N PRO A 24 2.60 -6.34 15.62
CA PRO A 24 1.99 -5.03 15.73
C PRO A 24 1.16 -4.76 14.46
N ALA A 25 -0.11 -4.41 14.67
CA ALA A 25 -1.00 -4.05 13.59
C ALA A 25 -0.58 -2.68 13.05
N VAL A 26 -0.11 -2.63 11.81
CA VAL A 26 0.18 -1.37 11.11
C VAL A 26 -1.11 -0.56 11.07
N ALA A 27 -1.08 0.67 11.60
CA ALA A 27 -2.23 1.55 11.52
C ALA A 27 -2.51 1.90 10.04
N PRO A 28 -3.73 1.67 9.53
CA PRO A 28 -4.06 2.01 8.16
C PRO A 28 -3.95 3.53 7.95
N THR A 29 -3.12 3.94 6.99
CA THR A 29 -3.01 5.33 6.53
C THR A 29 -3.94 5.52 5.34
N ASP A 30 -4.81 6.53 5.40
CA ASP A 30 -5.70 6.88 4.30
C ASP A 30 -4.91 7.13 2.99
N ALA A 31 -5.29 6.42 1.94
CA ALA A 31 -4.68 6.51 0.62
C ALA A 31 -5.26 7.64 -0.25
N SER A 32 -6.12 8.50 0.32
CA SER A 32 -6.80 9.56 -0.41
C SER A 32 -5.87 10.59 -1.07
N PHE A 33 -4.59 10.64 -0.72
CA PHE A 33 -3.64 11.49 -1.45
C PHE A 33 -3.33 10.97 -2.87
N ALA A 34 -3.52 9.67 -3.12
CA ALA A 34 -3.10 9.02 -4.36
C ALA A 34 -4.15 9.11 -5.48
N TRP A 35 -5.43 9.38 -5.18
CA TRP A 35 -6.44 9.48 -6.23
C TRP A 35 -6.27 10.76 -7.07
N GLY A 36 -6.65 10.67 -8.33
CA GLY A 36 -6.58 11.77 -9.28
C GLY A 36 -6.02 11.35 -10.64
N CYS A 37 -5.79 12.37 -11.46
CA CYS A 37 -5.07 12.24 -12.72
C CYS A 37 -3.68 12.86 -12.57
N TRP A 38 -2.70 12.08 -12.99
CA TRP A 38 -1.29 12.28 -12.72
C TRP A 38 -0.52 12.16 -14.03
N VAL A 39 0.37 13.12 -14.28
CA VAL A 39 1.19 13.15 -15.49
C VAL A 39 2.66 13.19 -15.13
N SER A 40 3.46 12.45 -15.88
CA SER A 40 4.92 12.50 -15.78
C SER A 40 5.47 13.18 -17.02
N LYS A 41 6.42 14.11 -16.84
CA LYS A 41 6.96 14.98 -17.88
C LYS A 41 8.48 14.84 -17.96
N GLU A 42 9.04 15.07 -19.15
CA GLU A 42 10.50 15.04 -19.36
C GLU A 42 11.22 16.12 -18.53
N GLU A 43 10.56 17.27 -18.36
CA GLU A 43 11.00 18.41 -17.56
C GLU A 43 9.77 19.23 -17.13
N PRO A 44 9.89 20.14 -16.14
CA PRO A 44 8.79 21.00 -15.73
C PRO A 44 8.21 21.80 -16.90
N GLY A 45 6.90 21.67 -17.15
CA GLY A 45 6.21 22.28 -18.30
C GLY A 45 6.50 21.63 -19.66
N GLY A 46 7.32 20.58 -19.70
CA GLY A 46 7.66 19.83 -20.89
C GLY A 46 6.59 18.83 -21.32
N ARG A 47 6.94 18.01 -22.31
CA ARG A 47 6.06 16.99 -22.87
C ARG A 47 5.75 15.91 -21.84
N ILE A 48 4.47 15.53 -21.76
CA ILE A 48 4.00 14.40 -20.97
C ILE A 48 4.48 13.10 -21.63
N HIS A 49 5.09 12.21 -20.86
CA HIS A 49 5.53 10.90 -21.32
C HIS A 49 4.83 9.74 -20.61
N ALA A 50 4.17 9.99 -19.48
CA ALA A 50 3.32 8.98 -18.84
C ALA A 50 2.09 9.60 -18.20
N PHE A 51 1.03 8.81 -18.12
CA PHE A 51 -0.24 9.20 -17.52
C PHE A 51 -0.73 8.10 -16.58
N LEU A 52 -1.10 8.47 -15.35
CA LEU A 52 -1.70 7.61 -14.35
C LEU A 52 -3.03 8.21 -13.92
N ARG A 53 -4.11 7.44 -14.02
CA ARG A 53 -5.44 7.84 -13.55
C ARG A 53 -5.93 6.87 -12.49
N LEU A 54 -5.94 7.31 -11.24
CA LEU A 54 -6.49 6.56 -10.11
C LEU A 54 -7.87 7.13 -9.78
N LEU A 55 -8.91 6.42 -10.19
CA LEU A 55 -10.29 6.87 -10.01
C LEU A 55 -10.70 6.76 -8.56
N LYS A 56 -11.43 7.79 -8.08
CA LYS A 56 -12.01 7.78 -6.75
C LYS A 56 -12.90 6.54 -6.59
N ASP A 57 -13.88 6.36 -7.47
CA ASP A 57 -14.91 5.33 -7.35
C ASP A 57 -14.63 4.11 -8.22
N GLY A 58 -13.88 3.15 -7.66
CA GLY A 58 -13.88 1.77 -8.16
C GLY A 58 -15.27 1.11 -8.00
N PRO A 59 -15.52 -0.07 -8.61
CA PRO A 59 -16.84 -0.70 -8.68
C PRO A 59 -17.52 -0.96 -7.32
N ASP A 60 -16.75 -1.10 -6.24
CA ASP A 60 -17.21 -1.34 -4.87
C ASP A 60 -16.96 -0.15 -3.91
N GLY A 61 -16.36 0.94 -4.42
CA GLY A 61 -16.00 2.11 -3.63
C GLY A 61 -14.90 1.88 -2.59
N LYS A 62 -14.16 0.76 -2.64
CA LYS A 62 -13.11 0.42 -1.66
C LYS A 62 -11.70 0.59 -2.19
N LEU A 63 -11.54 0.64 -3.51
CA LEU A 63 -10.25 0.72 -4.18
C LEU A 63 -10.14 2.02 -4.98
N TYR A 64 -8.93 2.56 -5.04
CA TYR A 64 -8.49 3.44 -6.10
C TYR A 64 -7.83 2.58 -7.18
N GLU A 65 -8.40 2.58 -8.39
CA GLU A 65 -7.95 1.71 -9.49
C GLU A 65 -7.61 2.53 -10.72
N GLY A 66 -6.59 2.08 -11.46
CA GLY A 66 -6.02 2.87 -12.53
C GLY A 66 -4.92 2.20 -13.32
N TYR A 67 -4.67 2.74 -14.51
CA TYR A 67 -3.59 2.29 -15.37
C TYR A 67 -2.53 3.38 -15.48
N LEU A 68 -1.27 2.97 -15.36
CA LEU A 68 -0.14 3.76 -15.82
C LEU A 68 0.09 3.47 -17.30
N HIS A 69 0.08 4.51 -18.12
CA HIS A 69 0.34 4.43 -19.55
C HIS A 69 1.62 5.17 -19.92
N ASP A 70 2.36 4.62 -20.88
CA ASP A 70 3.33 5.38 -21.68
C ASP A 70 2.56 6.10 -22.80
N VAL A 71 2.82 7.40 -22.94
CA VAL A 71 2.14 8.27 -23.92
C VAL A 71 3.12 9.02 -24.83
N ARG A 72 4.37 8.55 -24.92
CA ARG A 72 5.38 9.16 -25.82
C ARG A 72 5.08 8.96 -27.30
N GLY A 73 4.31 7.92 -27.63
CA GLY A 73 3.90 7.58 -29.00
C GLY A 73 2.53 8.16 -29.37
N SER A 74 2.03 7.74 -30.54
CA SER A 74 0.65 8.03 -30.95
C SER A 74 -0.39 7.22 -30.18
N ASP A 75 0.02 6.10 -29.60
CA ASP A 75 -0.83 5.16 -28.87
C ASP A 75 -0.56 5.25 -27.36
N MET A 76 -1.59 5.04 -26.56
CA MET A 76 -1.45 4.87 -25.11
C MET A 76 -1.12 3.41 -24.80
N ILE A 77 0.11 3.15 -24.34
CA ILE A 77 0.59 1.79 -24.05
C ILE A 77 0.45 1.54 -22.54
N PRO A 78 -0.42 0.61 -22.08
CA PRO A 78 -0.54 0.31 -20.66
C PRO A 78 0.74 -0.37 -20.16
N LEU A 79 1.36 0.20 -19.13
CA LEU A 79 2.56 -0.34 -18.48
C LEU A 79 2.21 -1.22 -17.29
N LEU A 80 1.20 -0.82 -16.51
CA LEU A 80 0.66 -1.60 -15.39
C LEU A 80 -0.75 -1.13 -15.03
N HIS A 81 -1.48 -2.03 -14.38
CA HIS A 81 -2.70 -1.72 -13.63
C HIS A 81 -2.36 -1.67 -12.14
N LEU A 82 -2.80 -0.62 -11.44
CA LEU A 82 -2.63 -0.41 -10.01
C LEU A 82 -4.00 -0.37 -9.34
N SER A 83 -4.18 -1.20 -8.33
CA SER A 83 -5.30 -1.12 -7.39
C SER A 83 -4.75 -0.84 -5.99
N LEU A 84 -5.29 0.16 -5.30
CA LEU A 84 -4.87 0.58 -3.97
C LEU A 84 -6.09 0.63 -3.05
N ALA A 85 -6.04 -0.07 -1.92
CA ALA A 85 -7.11 0.02 -0.93
C ALA A 85 -7.17 1.43 -0.36
N ARG A 86 -8.38 2.02 -0.28
CA ARG A 86 -8.57 3.40 0.20
C ARG A 86 -8.06 3.61 1.63
N ASP A 87 -8.17 2.58 2.45
CA ASP A 87 -7.66 2.57 3.83
C ASP A 87 -6.15 2.25 3.92
N GLY A 88 -5.45 2.09 2.80
CA GLY A 88 -4.04 1.72 2.78
C GLY A 88 -3.75 0.28 3.22
N SER A 89 -4.77 -0.58 3.35
CA SER A 89 -4.62 -1.97 3.82
C SER A 89 -3.97 -2.92 2.80
N GLY A 90 -3.75 -2.48 1.56
CA GLY A 90 -3.06 -3.26 0.55
C GLY A 90 -3.01 -2.59 -0.81
N ALA A 91 -2.17 -3.15 -1.67
CA ALA A 91 -2.06 -2.76 -3.07
C ALA A 91 -1.93 -3.99 -3.97
N THR A 92 -2.35 -3.89 -5.21
CA THR A 92 -2.12 -4.89 -6.25
C THR A 92 -1.57 -4.21 -7.50
N ILE A 93 -0.51 -4.76 -8.07
CA ILE A 93 0.00 -4.36 -9.38
C ILE A 93 -0.17 -5.53 -10.34
N VAL A 94 -0.81 -5.28 -11.48
CA VAL A 94 -0.86 -6.24 -12.59
C VAL A 94 0.05 -5.73 -13.70
N ARG A 95 1.07 -6.52 -14.03
CA ARG A 95 1.99 -6.26 -15.15
C ARG A 95 1.95 -7.44 -16.10
N ASP A 96 1.75 -7.18 -17.39
CA ASP A 96 1.65 -8.22 -18.43
C ASP A 96 0.67 -9.34 -18.05
N GLY A 97 -0.46 -9.00 -17.43
CA GLY A 97 -1.48 -9.95 -16.96
C GLY A 97 -1.16 -10.71 -15.67
N HIS A 98 -0.01 -10.46 -15.04
CA HIS A 98 0.42 -11.15 -13.82
C HIS A 98 0.19 -10.26 -12.59
N PRO A 99 -0.76 -10.60 -11.70
CA PRO A 99 -1.02 -9.84 -10.49
C PRO A 99 0.03 -10.15 -9.41
N THR A 100 0.49 -9.10 -8.73
CA THR A 100 1.25 -9.19 -7.49
C THR A 100 0.52 -8.39 -6.41
N THR A 101 0.21 -9.06 -5.29
CA THR A 101 -0.45 -8.43 -4.14
C THR A 101 0.59 -8.06 -3.09
N TYR A 102 0.43 -6.87 -2.54
CA TYR A 102 1.33 -6.30 -1.55
C TYR A 102 0.56 -5.99 -0.26
N ALA A 103 1.14 -6.38 0.86
CA ALA A 103 0.64 -6.06 2.20
C ALA A 103 1.36 -4.81 2.75
N PRO A 104 0.69 -4.00 3.58
CA PRO A 104 1.30 -2.82 4.18
C PRO A 104 2.45 -3.24 5.09
N VAL A 105 3.51 -2.44 5.06
CA VAL A 105 4.64 -2.57 5.99
C VAL A 105 4.80 -1.25 6.73
N GLU A 106 5.17 -1.31 8.01
CA GLU A 106 5.44 -0.09 8.75
C GLU A 106 6.54 0.71 8.06
N ALA A 107 6.26 2.00 7.81
CA ALA A 107 7.34 2.97 7.71
C ALA A 107 8.05 2.95 9.07
N ALA A 108 9.37 2.81 9.09
CA ALA A 108 10.14 2.75 10.35
C ALA A 108 10.08 4.07 11.16
N GLU A 109 9.30 5.05 10.73
CA GLU A 109 9.25 6.40 11.25
C GLU A 109 7.81 6.77 11.62
N VAL A 110 7.64 7.30 12.83
CA VAL A 110 6.39 7.89 13.29
C VAL A 110 6.03 9.04 12.34
N PRO A 111 4.79 9.12 11.81
CA PRO A 111 4.38 10.22 10.94
C PRO A 111 4.66 11.57 11.63
N VAL A 112 5.57 12.35 11.07
CA VAL A 112 5.85 13.71 11.57
C VAL A 112 4.80 14.65 10.98
N PRO A 113 4.08 15.44 11.80
CA PRO A 113 3.12 16.41 11.28
C PRO A 113 3.79 17.36 10.27
N GLY A 114 3.22 17.45 9.07
CA GLY A 114 3.77 18.25 7.96
C GLY A 114 4.63 17.46 6.97
N GLU A 115 4.90 16.18 7.22
CA GLU A 115 5.46 15.31 6.19
C GLU A 115 4.42 14.88 5.16
N SER A 116 4.92 14.70 3.94
CA SER A 116 4.19 14.09 2.83
C SER A 116 3.60 12.73 3.22
N PRO A 117 2.29 12.48 2.97
CA PRO A 117 1.71 11.17 3.22
C PRO A 117 2.43 10.10 2.42
N ARG A 118 2.66 8.95 3.04
CA ARG A 118 3.40 7.84 2.44
C ARG A 118 2.78 6.49 2.77
N LEU A 119 2.86 5.57 1.81
CA LEU A 119 2.44 4.19 1.97
C LEU A 119 3.55 3.27 1.47
N HIS A 120 3.91 2.27 2.26
CA HIS A 120 4.87 1.25 1.89
C HIS A 120 4.21 -0.11 1.94
N PHE A 121 4.47 -0.91 0.90
CA PHE A 121 3.94 -2.25 0.78
C PHE A 121 5.05 -3.22 0.40
N ALA A 122 4.92 -4.47 0.84
CA ALA A 122 5.77 -5.57 0.46
C ALA A 122 4.95 -6.78 0.02
N ALA A 123 5.42 -7.47 -1.01
CA ALA A 123 4.87 -8.73 -1.46
C ALA A 123 5.66 -9.91 -0.90
N ALA A 124 5.07 -11.12 -0.93
CA ALA A 124 5.69 -12.34 -0.43
C ALA A 124 7.00 -12.71 -1.17
N ASN A 125 7.15 -12.25 -2.42
CA ASN A 125 8.35 -12.43 -3.24
C ASN A 125 9.45 -11.38 -2.96
N SER A 126 9.33 -10.61 -1.88
CA SER A 126 10.23 -9.50 -1.50
C SER A 126 10.17 -8.26 -2.39
N ASP A 127 9.27 -8.20 -3.37
CA ASP A 127 9.02 -6.96 -4.11
C ASP A 127 8.43 -5.91 -3.17
N ARG A 128 8.73 -4.64 -3.44
CA ARG A 128 8.22 -3.52 -2.65
C ARG A 128 7.61 -2.46 -3.54
N VAL A 129 6.57 -1.81 -3.00
CA VAL A 129 5.94 -0.65 -3.61
C VAL A 129 5.89 0.45 -2.58
N SER A 130 6.24 1.67 -2.97
CA SER A 130 6.09 2.85 -2.13
C SER A 130 5.35 3.93 -2.92
N LEU A 131 4.36 4.54 -2.27
CA LEU A 131 3.71 5.76 -2.75
C LEU A 131 4.06 6.89 -1.79
N LEU A 132 4.47 8.03 -2.34
CA LEU A 132 4.68 9.27 -1.61
C LEU A 132 3.82 10.34 -2.24
N GLY A 133 2.92 10.94 -1.46
CA GLY A 133 2.05 12.02 -1.90
C GLY A 133 2.53 13.39 -1.46
N GLY A 134 2.22 14.40 -2.26
CA GLY A 134 2.20 15.81 -1.90
C GLY A 134 0.91 16.45 -2.42
N ASN A 135 0.75 17.76 -2.23
CA ASN A 135 -0.46 18.45 -2.70
C ASN A 135 -0.68 18.26 -4.22
N ASP A 136 0.38 18.42 -5.00
CA ASP A 136 0.35 18.34 -6.48
C ASP A 136 1.37 17.34 -7.04
N HIS A 137 1.85 16.42 -6.20
CA HIS A 137 2.91 15.49 -6.54
C HIS A 137 2.58 14.08 -6.07
N LEU A 138 2.96 13.09 -6.88
CA LEU A 138 2.91 11.69 -6.50
C LEU A 138 4.18 11.00 -7.01
N SER A 139 4.87 10.28 -6.13
CA SER A 139 5.95 9.37 -6.51
C SER A 139 5.47 7.93 -6.32
N LEU A 140 5.63 7.10 -7.35
CA LEU A 140 5.43 5.65 -7.31
C LEU A 140 6.78 4.97 -7.52
N THR A 141 7.26 4.30 -6.48
CA THR A 141 8.51 3.54 -6.51
C THR A 141 8.20 2.05 -6.42
N ILE A 142 8.66 1.26 -7.40
CA ILE A 142 8.45 -0.18 -7.49
C ILE A 142 9.82 -0.87 -7.54
N HIS A 143 10.09 -1.70 -6.53
CA HIS A 143 11.26 -2.57 -6.47
C HIS A 143 10.81 -3.99 -6.82
N THR A 144 11.29 -4.52 -7.95
CA THR A 144 11.03 -5.90 -8.39
C THR A 144 12.34 -6.67 -8.51
N GLY A 145 12.64 -7.55 -7.55
CA GLY A 145 13.94 -8.20 -7.45
C GLY A 145 15.11 -7.19 -7.41
N ARG A 146 15.89 -7.10 -8.49
CA ARG A 146 17.00 -6.13 -8.64
C ARG A 146 16.64 -4.87 -9.43
N ARG A 147 15.41 -4.78 -9.95
CA ARG A 147 14.96 -3.66 -10.76
C ARG A 147 14.28 -2.62 -9.88
N LEU A 148 14.63 -1.37 -10.14
CA LEU A 148 14.01 -0.19 -9.54
C LEU A 148 13.32 0.60 -10.65
N ALA A 149 12.02 0.84 -10.49
CA ALA A 149 11.27 1.78 -11.31
C ALA A 149 10.75 2.89 -10.41
N ILE A 150 11.03 4.14 -10.79
CA ILE A 150 10.52 5.33 -10.11
C ILE A 150 9.72 6.10 -11.13
N HIS A 151 8.49 6.46 -10.77
CA HIS A 151 7.62 7.30 -11.56
C HIS A 151 7.23 8.52 -10.74
N GLU A 152 7.65 9.69 -11.24
CA GLU A 152 7.34 10.98 -10.62
C GLU A 152 6.22 11.65 -11.40
N PHE A 153 5.19 12.09 -10.70
CA PHE A 153 4.01 12.68 -11.31
C PHE A 153 3.68 14.05 -10.73
N GLU A 154 3.10 14.89 -11.58
CA GLU A 154 2.41 16.12 -11.23
C GLU A 154 0.90 15.92 -11.39
N ARG A 155 0.11 16.63 -10.60
CA ARG A 155 -1.36 16.61 -10.73
C ARG A 155 -1.79 17.32 -12.02
N ASP A 156 -2.67 16.68 -12.79
CA ASP A 156 -3.20 17.21 -14.07
C ASP A 156 -4.67 17.64 -13.98
N GLY A 157 -5.41 17.17 -12.96
CA GLY A 157 -6.80 17.53 -12.70
C GLY A 157 -7.79 16.47 -13.18
N CYS A 158 -8.56 15.92 -12.23
CA CYS A 158 -9.67 15.01 -12.45
C CYS A 158 -10.52 15.07 -11.18
N ASP A 159 -11.25 16.17 -11.04
CA ASP A 159 -12.02 16.56 -9.87
C ASP A 159 -13.52 16.45 -10.18
#